data_AF-A0A6B2C5Z6-F1
#
_entry.id   AF-A0A6B2C5Z6-F1
#
_cell.length_a   1.000
_cell.length_b   1.000
_cell.length_c   1.000
_cell.angle_alpha   90.00
_cell.angle_beta   90.00
_cell.angle_gamma   90.00
#
_symmetry.space_group_name_H-M   'P 1'
#
loop_
_entity.id
_entity.type
_entity.pdbx_description
1 polymer ?
#
loop_
_entity_poly.entity_id
_entity_poly.type
_entity_poly.pdbx_seq_one_letter_code
_entity_poly.pdbx_strand_id
1 'polypeptide(L)'
;MTAFLDNVVAVATLIEITKGIAHVTGWDPFVFYWALLFSGTMAGNYTPIGSTANIVALGILEQNKKKISFSYWVKKAFVVTTLQLLVSIVWLTFFVHR
;
A
#
# COMPACT_ATOMS: atom_id res chain seq x y z
N MET A 1 -5.95 -7.03 0.92
CA MET A 1 -5.30 -7.80 2.02
C MET A 1 -4.48 -6.91 2.96
N THR A 2 -3.79 -5.88 2.46
CA THR A 2 -3.05 -4.88 3.27
C THR A 2 -3.90 -4.00 4.20
N ALA A 3 -5.23 -4.05 4.10
CA ALA A 3 -6.12 -3.40 5.08
C ALA A 3 -6.30 -4.23 6.38
N PHE A 4 -5.75 -5.44 6.46
CA PHE A 4 -5.93 -6.38 7.59
C PHE A 4 -4.68 -7.20 7.96
N LEU A 5 -3.66 -7.27 7.10
CA LEU A 5 -2.41 -8.00 7.33
C LEU A 5 -1.22 -7.05 7.33
N ASP A 6 -0.25 -7.29 8.21
CA ASP A 6 1.04 -6.59 8.22
C ASP A 6 1.67 -6.62 6.82
N ASN A 7 2.22 -5.48 6.41
CA ASN A 7 2.82 -5.26 5.10
C ASN A 7 3.92 -6.29 4.80
N VAL A 8 4.64 -6.76 5.82
CA VAL A 8 5.67 -7.81 5.68
C VAL A 8 5.03 -9.16 5.30
N VAL A 9 3.94 -9.54 5.96
CA VAL A 9 3.25 -10.81 5.69
C VAL A 9 2.59 -10.79 4.31
N ALA A 10 1.97 -9.67 3.94
CA ALA A 10 1.39 -9.49 2.61
C ALA A 10 2.44 -9.61 1.50
N VAL A 11 3.62 -9.00 1.67
CA VAL A 11 4.71 -9.13 0.70
C VAL A 11 5.27 -10.56 0.69
N ALA A 12 5.54 -11.15 1.86
CA ALA A 12 6.11 -12.50 1.95
C ALA A 12 5.21 -13.57 1.32
N THR A 13 3.89 -13.43 1.42
CA THR A 13 2.93 -14.38 0.81
C THR A 13 2.81 -14.24 -0.70
N LEU A 14 3.00 -13.03 -1.23
CA LEU A 14 2.80 -12.74 -2.65
C LEU A 14 4.10 -12.78 -3.47
N ILE A 15 5.26 -12.86 -2.82
CA ILE A 15 6.56 -12.85 -3.51
C ILE A 15 6.74 -14.04 -4.46
N GLU A 16 6.29 -15.24 -4.09
CA GLU A 16 6.39 -16.41 -4.96
C GLU A 16 5.41 -16.32 -6.14
N ILE A 17 4.24 -15.72 -5.94
CA ILE A 17 3.27 -15.48 -7.01
C ILE A 17 3.84 -14.47 -8.02
N THR A 18 4.44 -13.39 -7.54
CA THR A 18 5.07 -12.38 -8.40
C THR A 18 6.25 -12.93 -9.19
N LYS A 19 7.04 -13.84 -8.62
CA LYS A 19 8.07 -14.60 -9.36
C LYS A 19 7.48 -15.42 -10.50
N GLY A 20 6.39 -16.14 -10.25
CA GLY A 20 5.70 -16.92 -11.28
C GLY A 20 5.18 -16.05 -12.42
N ILE A 21 4.62 -14.89 -12.11
CA ILE A 21 4.16 -13.91 -13.11
C ILE A 21 5.33 -13.37 -13.93
N ALA A 22 6.45 -13.03 -13.28
CA ALA A 22 7.65 -12.56 -13.96
C ALA A 22 8.18 -13.61 -14.96
N HIS A 23 8.20 -14.88 -14.55
CA HIS A 23 8.63 -15.98 -15.41
C HIS A 23 7.72 -16.16 -16.64
N VAL A 24 6.40 -16.03 -16.48
CA VAL A 24 5.45 -16.17 -17.61
C VAL A 24 5.48 -14.95 -18.54
N THR A 25 5.66 -13.75 -18.00
CA THR A 25 5.67 -12.50 -18.78
C THR A 25 7.02 -12.19 -19.42
N GLY A 26 8.09 -12.84 -18.98
CA GLY A 26 9.47 -12.57 -19.42
C GLY A 26 10.02 -11.24 -18.90
N TRP A 27 9.32 -10.60 -17.96
CA TRP A 27 9.72 -9.33 -17.36
C TRP A 27 10.66 -9.56 -16.18
N ASP A 28 11.52 -8.59 -15.88
CA ASP A 28 12.39 -8.65 -14.71
C ASP A 28 11.56 -8.77 -13.41
N PRO A 29 11.76 -9.86 -12.62
CA PRO A 29 11.12 -10.02 -11.31
C PRO A 29 11.26 -8.81 -10.39
N PHE A 30 12.34 -8.03 -10.53
CA PHE A 30 12.61 -6.84 -9.73
C PHE A 30 11.50 -5.78 -9.87
N VAL A 31 10.92 -5.62 -11.06
CA VAL A 31 9.78 -4.71 -11.30
C VAL A 31 8.58 -5.11 -10.43
N PHE A 32 8.27 -6.41 -10.37
CA PHE A 32 7.14 -6.90 -9.58
C PHE A 32 7.40 -6.83 -8.08
N TYR A 33 8.66 -6.99 -7.63
CA TYR A 33 8.99 -6.83 -6.22
C TYR A 33 8.77 -5.39 -5.75
N TRP A 34 9.20 -4.41 -6.54
CA TRP A 34 8.93 -3.00 -6.23
C TRP A 34 7.43 -2.67 -6.29
N ALA A 35 6.72 -3.18 -7.29
CA ALA A 35 5.26 -3.03 -7.36
C ALA A 35 4.56 -3.64 -6.13
N LEU A 36 5.02 -4.79 -5.67
CA LEU A 36 4.52 -5.47 -4.48
C LEU A 36 4.85 -4.68 -3.20
N LEU A 37 6.04 -4.10 -3.09
CA LEU A 37 6.43 -3.25 -1.96
C LEU A 37 5.61 -1.96 -1.89
N PHE A 38 5.42 -1.25 -3.01
CA PHE A 38 4.63 -0.02 -3.04
C PHE A 38 3.17 -0.29 -2.71
N SER A 39 2.56 -1.29 -3.33
CA SER A 39 1.18 -1.68 -3.01
C SER A 39 1.05 -2.22 -1.58
N GLY A 40 2.02 -3.02 -1.14
CA GLY A 40 2.14 -3.56 0.21
C GLY A 40 2.11 -2.47 1.29
N THR A 41 2.87 -1.41 1.09
CA THR A 41 3.09 -0.36 2.11
C THR A 41 2.12 0.81 2.01
N MET A 42 1.77 1.24 0.80
CA MET A 42 0.93 2.43 0.59
C MET A 42 -0.56 2.12 0.67
N ALA A 43 -1.00 0.95 0.18
CA ALA A 43 -2.44 0.64 0.13
C ALA A 43 -3.07 0.46 1.52
N GLY A 44 -2.28 0.16 2.56
CA GLY A 44 -2.75 0.13 3.96
C GLY A 44 -3.35 1.46 4.42
N ASN A 45 -3.06 2.57 3.74
CA ASN A 45 -3.60 3.90 4.08
C ASN A 45 -5.06 4.09 3.69
N TYR A 46 -5.62 3.29 2.77
CA TYR A 46 -7.01 3.42 2.33
C TYR A 46 -8.02 3.29 3.48
N THR A 47 -7.69 2.53 4.52
CA THR A 47 -8.54 2.35 5.69
C THR A 47 -7.82 2.79 6.97
N PRO A 48 -8.55 3.30 7.96
CA PRO A 48 -7.96 3.68 9.23
C PRO A 48 -7.38 2.50 10.03
N ILE A 49 -7.81 1.27 9.74
CA ILE A 49 -7.33 0.05 10.39
C ILE A 49 -6.24 -0.67 9.57
N GLY A 50 -5.93 -0.20 8.36
CA GLY A 50 -5.02 -0.89 7.45
C GLY A 50 -3.54 -0.74 7.78
N SER A 51 -3.20 0.10 8.76
CA SER A 51 -1.83 0.21 9.26
C SER A 51 -1.85 0.61 10.74
N THR A 52 -0.86 0.15 11.48
CA THR A 52 -0.66 0.54 12.89
C THR A 52 -0.50 2.05 13.04
N ALA A 53 0.15 2.72 12.08
CA ALA A 53 0.30 4.17 12.08
C ALA A 53 -1.05 4.91 12.01
N ASN A 54 -2.01 4.39 11.24
CA ASN A 54 -3.34 4.99 11.12
C ASN A 54 -4.13 4.85 12.42
N ILE A 55 -4.02 3.69 13.07
CA ILE A 55 -4.66 3.44 14.38
C ILE A 55 -4.07 4.36 15.45
N VAL A 56 -2.74 4.53 15.48
CA VAL A 56 -2.07 5.46 16.39
C VAL A 56 -2.52 6.90 16.12
N ALA A 57 -2.59 7.33 14.86
CA ALA A 57 -3.07 8.66 14.49
C ALA A 57 -4.52 8.93 14.96
N LEU A 58 -5.40 7.94 14.81
CA LEU A 58 -6.76 8.02 15.36
C LEU A 58 -6.77 8.09 16.90
N GLY A 59 -5.93 7.29 17.56
CA GLY A 59 -5.79 7.34 19.02
C GLY A 59 -5.35 8.72 19.52
N ILE A 60 -4.40 9.36 18.84
CA ILE A 60 -3.96 10.73 19.15
C ILE A 60 -5.09 11.74 18.94
N LEU A 61 -5.86 11.61 17.86
CA LEU A 61 -7.00 12.50 17.60
C LEU A 61 -8.09 12.36 18.67
N GLU A 62 -8.37 11.13 19.10
CA GLU A 62 -9.34 10.85 20.15
C GLU A 62 -8.91 11.45 21.50
N GLN A 63 -7.62 11.36 21.86
CA GLN A 63 -7.05 12.05 23.03
C GLN A 63 -7.25 13.58 22.97
N ASN A 64 -7.24 14.16 21.77
CA ASN A 64 -7.49 15.59 21.52
C ASN A 64 -8.98 15.94 21.35
N LYS A 65 -9.90 15.03 21.74
CA LYS A 65 -11.36 15.18 21.60
C LYS A 65 -11.83 15.39 20.16
N LYS A 66 -11.03 15.00 19.16
CA LYS A 66 -11.39 15.03 17.73
C LYS A 66 -11.72 13.61 17.27
N LYS A 67 -12.99 13.38 16.91
CA LYS A 67 -13.40 12.08 16.33
C LYS A 67 -13.49 12.21 14.82
N ILE A 68 -12.78 11.34 14.12
CA ILE A 68 -12.89 11.17 12.68
C ILE A 68 -13.74 9.94 12.39
N SER A 69 -14.75 10.08 11.53
CA SER A 69 -15.55 8.95 11.08
C SER A 69 -14.77 8.10 10.06
N PHE A 70 -15.05 6.80 10.03
CA PHE A 70 -14.43 5.88 9.08
C PHE A 70 -14.61 6.35 7.62
N SER A 71 -15.82 6.78 7.26
CA SER A 71 -16.14 7.28 5.92
C SER A 71 -15.35 8.56 5.57
N TYR A 72 -15.17 9.47 6.54
CA TYR A 72 -14.35 10.66 6.33
C TYR A 72 -12.89 10.29 6.04
N TRP A 73 -12.33 9.35 6.82
CA TRP A 73 -10.97 8.87 6.58
C TRP A 73 -10.84 8.28 5.19
N VAL A 74 -11.69 7.31 4.84
CA VAL A 74 -11.64 6.62 3.55
C VAL A 74 -11.75 7.61 2.40
N LYS A 75 -12.65 8.60 2.46
CA LYS A 75 -12.80 9.60 1.40
C LYS A 75 -11.53 10.43 1.18
N LYS A 76 -10.84 10.82 2.27
CA LYS A 76 -9.60 11.59 2.20
C LYS A 76 -8.42 10.72 1.78
N ALA A 77 -8.28 9.56 2.41
CA ALA A 77 -7.25 8.58 2.11
C ALA A 77 -7.35 8.08 0.67
N PHE A 78 -8.57 7.91 0.13
CA PHE A 78 -8.75 7.44 -1.24
C PHE A 78 -8.02 8.33 -2.25
N VAL A 79 -8.17 9.65 -2.13
CA VAL A 79 -7.49 10.59 -3.04
C VAL A 79 -5.98 10.55 -2.83
N VAL A 80 -5.51 10.67 -1.59
CA VAL A 80 -4.08 10.76 -1.27
C VAL A 80 -3.34 9.47 -1.64
N THR A 81 -3.85 8.32 -1.20
CA THR A 81 -3.23 7.01 -1.44
C THR A 81 -3.23 6.66 -2.93
N THR A 82 -4.30 7.01 -3.66
CA THR A 82 -4.33 6.77 -5.12
C THR A 82 -3.29 7.61 -5.84
N LEU A 83 -3.12 8.88 -5.48
CA LEU A 83 -2.07 9.72 -6.05
C LEU A 83 -0.67 9.17 -5.74
N GLN A 84 -0.44 8.69 -4.51
CA GLN A 84 0.82 8.04 -4.14
C GLN A 84 1.10 6.80 -5.00
N LEU A 85 0.10 5.93 -5.18
CA LEU A 85 0.24 4.73 -6.02
C LEU A 85 0.48 5.08 -7.49
N LEU A 86 -0.17 6.11 -8.03
CA LEU A 86 0.07 6.57 -9.40
C LEU A 86 1.51 7.07 -9.58
N VAL A 87 2.02 7.85 -8.62
CA VAL A 87 3.43 8.29 -8.64
C VAL A 87 4.38 7.09 -8.58
N SER A 88 4.08 6.09 -7.75
CA SER A 88 4.87 4.86 -7.68
C SER A 88 4.87 4.06 -8.99
N ILE A 89 3.73 3.97 -9.68
CA ILE A 89 3.63 3.33 -11.00
C ILE A 89 4.47 4.10 -12.03
N VAL A 90 4.37 5.44 -12.04
CA VAL A 90 5.18 6.27 -12.93
C VAL A 90 6.67 6.05 -12.67
N TRP A 91 7.08 6.04 -11.40
CA TRP A 91 8.47 5.80 -11.02
C TRP A 91 8.97 4.42 -11.48
N LEU A 92 8.17 3.37 -11.29
CA LEU A 92 8.48 2.02 -11.77
C LEU A 92 8.74 1.98 -13.28
N THR A 93 7.86 2.61 -14.06
CA THR A 93 7.97 2.63 -15.53
C THR A 93 9.22 3.37 -16.01
N PHE A 94 9.63 4.46 -15.35
CA PHE A 94 10.78 5.26 -15.78
C PHE A 94 12.14 4.75 -15.30
N PHE A 95 12.21 4.18 -14.10
CA PHE A 95 13.47 3.84 -13.43
C PHE A 95 13.76 2.34 -13.33
N VAL A 96 12.74 1.48 -13.33
CA VAL A 96 12.91 0.03 -13.11
C VAL A 96 12.63 -0.79 -14.36
N HIS A 97 11.72 -0.34 -15.23
CA HIS A 97 11.43 -1.01 -16.51
C HIS A 97 12.38 -0.62 -17.67
N ARG A 98 13.50 0.04 -17.37
CA ARG A 98 14.51 0.41 -18.37
C ARG A 98 15.55 -0.68 -18.59
#